data_AF-A0A372G0G1-F1
#
_entry.id   AF-A0A372G0G1-F1
#
_cell.length_a   1.000
_cell.length_b   1.000
_cell.length_c   1.000
_cell.angle_alpha   90.00
_cell.angle_beta   90.00
_cell.angle_gamma   90.00
#
_symmetry.space_group_name_H-M   'P 1'
#
loop_
_entity.id
_entity.type
_entity.pdbx_description
1 polymer ?
#
loop_
_entity_poly.entity_id
_entity_poly.type
_entity_poly.pdbx_seq_one_letter_code
_entity_poly.pdbx_strand_id
1 'polypeptide(L)'
;MSWEEVDDTRSRILRTARQMFTEQGYQRTSLRQIAERLRLTKAAILYHFPSKAHLLTDLAEPFVRDLENVLDRAGALPAGQGRWSLLEGWTDVMLAHRDSLGMLYHDLALVDRGTNYQRLMRIAMRANEIVAGPNPGVRERVRAVQALAMCGDPVLFLTEVPEHDLREDMLDGVRRLLADGPPAERATAAVTRTATRTATGTTDGAADDGDGGAADDGDAAGTGPDKPSVPAAVDPRPRGGRRRPGRPRSMSPDQVSAARRMHLAGTHSANEIAAEFGVSRATVYRHLESNPDIETIST
;
A
#
# COMPACT_ATOMS: atom_id res chain seq x y z
N MET A 1 -27.75 -38.55 -8.27
CA MET A 1 -28.31 -37.34 -8.88
C MET A 1 -27.13 -36.39 -9.04
N SER A 2 -26.56 -36.33 -10.24
CA SER A 2 -25.34 -35.58 -10.57
C SER A 2 -25.72 -34.12 -10.72
N TRP A 3 -25.26 -33.28 -9.79
CA TRP A 3 -25.28 -31.84 -9.97
C TRP A 3 -24.01 -31.48 -10.73
N GLU A 4 -24.11 -31.33 -12.04
CA GLU A 4 -23.17 -30.46 -12.76
C GLU A 4 -23.33 -29.06 -12.14
N GLU A 5 -22.37 -28.64 -11.32
CA GLU A 5 -22.21 -27.23 -10.98
C GLU A 5 -22.23 -26.45 -12.30
N VAL A 6 -23.26 -25.64 -12.49
CA VAL A 6 -23.40 -24.80 -13.69
C VAL A 6 -22.20 -23.86 -13.72
N ASP A 7 -21.23 -24.17 -14.59
CA ASP A 7 -20.03 -23.35 -14.82
C ASP A 7 -20.44 -22.03 -15.48
N ASP A 8 -20.93 -21.09 -14.67
CA ASP A 8 -21.36 -19.78 -15.14
C ASP A 8 -20.20 -19.04 -15.81
N THR A 9 -20.54 -18.19 -16.78
CA THR A 9 -19.59 -17.41 -17.58
C THR A 9 -18.64 -16.63 -16.68
N ARG A 10 -19.12 -16.11 -15.54
CA ARG A 10 -18.27 -15.41 -14.57
C ARG A 10 -17.17 -16.31 -14.00
N SER A 11 -17.49 -17.54 -13.62
CA SER A 11 -16.54 -18.53 -13.07
C SER A 11 -15.50 -18.95 -14.12
N ARG A 12 -15.93 -19.15 -15.38
CA ARG A 12 -15.04 -19.42 -16.51
C ARG A 12 -14.03 -18.31 -16.76
N ILE A 13 -14.49 -17.06 -16.64
CA ILE A 13 -13.63 -15.88 -16.76
C ILE A 13 -12.58 -15.87 -15.65
N LEU A 14 -12.98 -16.03 -14.38
CA LEU A 14 -12.05 -16.05 -13.25
C LEU A 14 -11.02 -17.17 -13.36
N ARG A 15 -11.44 -18.39 -13.71
CA ARG A 15 -10.55 -19.54 -13.88
C ARG A 15 -9.51 -19.28 -14.97
N THR A 16 -9.95 -18.73 -16.10
CA THR A 16 -9.05 -18.40 -17.23
C THR A 16 -8.11 -17.25 -16.88
N ALA A 17 -8.62 -16.21 -16.22
CA ALA A 17 -7.82 -15.08 -15.76
C ALA A 17 -6.75 -15.54 -14.78
N ARG A 18 -7.09 -16.37 -13.78
CA ARG A 18 -6.14 -16.96 -12.82
C ARG A 18 -5.01 -17.71 -13.53
N GLN A 19 -5.36 -18.59 -14.46
CA GLN A 19 -4.37 -19.34 -15.23
C GLN A 19 -3.43 -18.41 -15.99
N MET A 20 -3.98 -17.44 -16.73
CA MET A 20 -3.19 -16.51 -17.53
C MET A 20 -2.32 -15.60 -16.66
N PHE A 21 -2.83 -15.11 -15.52
CA PHE A 21 -2.05 -14.32 -14.58
C PHE A 21 -0.90 -15.12 -13.96
N THR A 22 -1.11 -16.41 -13.69
CA THR A 22 -0.05 -17.29 -13.16
C THR A 22 1.02 -17.57 -14.23
N GLU A 23 0.62 -17.87 -15.46
CA GLU A 23 1.54 -18.22 -16.55
C GLU A 23 2.29 -16.99 -17.13
N GLN A 24 1.61 -15.85 -17.22
CA GLN A 24 2.09 -14.68 -17.96
C GLN A 24 2.27 -13.45 -17.06
N GLY A 25 1.88 -13.48 -15.80
CA GLY A 25 1.85 -12.31 -14.92
C GLY A 25 0.65 -11.41 -15.19
N TYR A 26 0.16 -10.74 -14.14
CA TYR A 26 -1.00 -9.86 -14.23
C TYR A 26 -0.78 -8.71 -15.21
N GLN A 27 0.38 -8.04 -15.16
CA GLN A 27 0.63 -6.85 -15.98
C GLN A 27 0.61 -7.13 -17.48
N ARG A 28 1.19 -8.25 -17.93
CA ARG A 28 1.26 -8.64 -19.35
C ARG A 28 -0.05 -9.21 -19.90
N THR A 29 -0.99 -9.54 -19.02
CA THR A 29 -2.30 -10.07 -19.42
C THR A 29 -3.33 -8.95 -19.60
N SER A 30 -4.03 -8.95 -20.74
CA SER A 30 -5.10 -8.01 -21.06
C SER A 30 -6.48 -8.68 -21.09
N LEU A 31 -7.54 -7.90 -20.83
CA LEU A 31 -8.92 -8.36 -20.95
C LEU A 31 -9.27 -8.88 -22.36
N ARG A 32 -8.58 -8.38 -23.40
CA ARG A 32 -8.74 -8.85 -24.78
C ARG A 32 -8.22 -10.28 -24.94
N GLN A 33 -7.02 -10.56 -24.44
CA GLN A 33 -6.44 -11.92 -24.52
C GLN A 33 -7.29 -12.93 -23.73
N ILE A 34 -7.83 -12.53 -22.57
CA ILE A 34 -8.76 -13.37 -21.80
C ILE A 34 -10.03 -13.65 -22.61
N ALA A 35 -10.61 -12.63 -23.24
CA ALA A 35 -11.79 -12.77 -24.09
C ALA A 35 -11.53 -13.72 -25.28
N GLU A 36 -10.40 -13.56 -25.96
CA GLU A 36 -9.98 -14.40 -27.09
C GLU A 36 -9.86 -15.87 -26.68
N ARG A 37 -9.21 -16.16 -25.54
CA ARG A 37 -9.06 -17.52 -25.01
C ARG A 37 -10.40 -18.17 -24.70
N LEU A 38 -11.38 -17.38 -24.26
CA LEU A 38 -12.74 -17.84 -23.96
C LEU A 38 -13.69 -17.82 -25.15
N ARG A 39 -13.25 -17.32 -26.32
CA ARG A 39 -14.10 -17.05 -27.49
C ARG A 39 -15.28 -16.11 -27.15
N LEU A 40 -15.03 -15.14 -26.28
CA LEU A 40 -15.96 -14.09 -25.89
C LEU A 40 -15.52 -12.74 -26.48
N THR A 41 -16.43 -11.76 -26.47
CA THR A 41 -16.04 -10.37 -26.76
C THR A 41 -15.47 -9.71 -25.50
N LYS A 42 -14.61 -8.70 -25.66
CA LYS A 42 -14.18 -7.86 -24.53
C LYS A 42 -15.35 -7.22 -23.80
N ALA A 43 -16.42 -6.87 -24.52
CA ALA A 43 -17.65 -6.33 -23.93
C ALA A 43 -18.35 -7.34 -23.01
N ALA A 44 -18.38 -8.62 -23.39
CA ALA A 44 -18.91 -9.69 -22.54
C ALA A 44 -18.09 -9.86 -21.25
N ILE A 45 -16.75 -9.75 -21.32
CA ILE A 45 -15.92 -9.74 -20.11
C ILE A 45 -16.24 -8.53 -19.23
N LEU A 46 -16.31 -7.33 -19.84
CA LEU A 46 -16.58 -6.08 -19.11
C LEU A 46 -17.97 -6.02 -18.46
N TYR A 47 -18.94 -6.77 -19.00
CA TYR A 47 -20.25 -6.94 -18.38
C TYR A 47 -20.15 -7.61 -17.00
N HIS A 48 -19.28 -8.61 -16.85
CA HIS A 48 -19.07 -9.30 -15.57
C HIS A 48 -18.01 -8.62 -14.69
N PHE A 49 -16.97 -8.05 -15.30
CA PHE A 49 -15.83 -7.46 -14.60
C PHE A 49 -15.49 -6.10 -15.20
N PRO A 50 -15.89 -5.00 -14.56
CA PRO A 50 -15.72 -3.65 -15.11
C PRO A 50 -14.26 -3.25 -15.42
N SER A 51 -13.29 -3.92 -14.79
CA SER A 51 -11.87 -3.72 -15.06
C SER A 51 -11.03 -4.98 -14.79
N LYS A 52 -9.78 -4.99 -15.26
CA LYS A 52 -8.81 -6.05 -14.93
C LYS A 52 -8.55 -6.14 -13.41
N ALA A 53 -8.59 -5.02 -12.72
CA ALA A 53 -8.46 -4.98 -11.26
C ALA A 53 -9.62 -5.68 -10.55
N HIS A 54 -10.85 -5.62 -11.07
CA HIS A 54 -11.98 -6.36 -10.48
C HIS A 54 -11.79 -7.88 -10.57
N LEU A 55 -11.15 -8.39 -11.63
CA LEU A 55 -10.78 -9.81 -11.69
C LEU A 55 -9.84 -10.16 -10.55
N LEU A 56 -8.83 -9.31 -10.28
CA LEU A 56 -7.87 -9.55 -9.22
C LEU A 56 -8.51 -9.47 -7.83
N THR A 57 -9.39 -8.50 -7.60
CA THR A 57 -10.20 -8.39 -6.38
C THR A 57 -11.01 -9.67 -6.14
N ASP A 58 -11.72 -10.15 -7.15
CA ASP A 58 -12.58 -11.33 -7.02
C ASP A 58 -11.76 -12.63 -6.91
N LEU A 59 -10.56 -12.68 -7.50
CA LEU A 59 -9.62 -13.79 -7.31
C LEU A 59 -9.01 -13.82 -5.90
N ALA A 60 -8.80 -12.66 -5.26
CA ALA A 60 -8.29 -12.57 -3.90
C ALA A 60 -9.39 -12.76 -2.83
N GLU A 61 -10.67 -12.59 -3.19
CA GLU A 61 -11.80 -12.68 -2.26
C GLU A 61 -11.82 -13.97 -1.42
N PRO A 62 -11.60 -15.18 -1.99
CA PRO A 62 -11.60 -16.41 -1.19
C PRO A 62 -10.54 -16.40 -0.08
N PHE A 63 -9.33 -15.95 -0.41
CA PHE A 63 -8.23 -15.85 0.56
C PHE A 63 -8.55 -14.86 1.68
N VAL A 64 -9.04 -13.67 1.33
CA VAL A 64 -9.41 -12.63 2.31
C VAL A 64 -10.52 -13.13 3.24
N ARG A 65 -11.56 -13.76 2.69
CA ARG A 65 -12.67 -14.33 3.46
C ARG A 65 -12.21 -15.44 4.40
N ASP A 66 -11.31 -16.31 3.95
CA ASP A 66 -10.83 -17.42 4.79
C ASP A 66 -9.99 -16.92 5.98
N LEU A 67 -9.18 -15.87 5.78
CA LEU A 67 -8.50 -15.18 6.89
C LEU A 67 -9.48 -14.51 7.87
N GLU A 68 -10.53 -13.86 7.37
CA GLU A 68 -11.60 -13.29 8.22
C GLU A 68 -12.27 -14.37 9.07
N ASN A 69 -12.58 -15.53 8.47
CA ASN A 69 -13.17 -16.67 9.17
C ASN A 69 -12.25 -17.22 10.27
N VAL A 70 -10.94 -17.29 10.02
CA VAL A 70 -9.97 -17.71 11.05
C VAL A 70 -9.93 -16.70 12.20
N LEU A 71 -9.91 -15.40 11.90
CA LEU A 71 -9.90 -14.35 12.91
C LEU A 71 -11.15 -14.37 13.79
N ASP A 72 -12.33 -14.52 13.19
CA ASP A 72 -13.59 -14.54 13.93
C ASP A 72 -13.69 -15.77 14.83
N ARG A 73 -13.25 -16.95 14.36
CA ARG A 73 -13.15 -18.16 15.19
C ARG A 73 -12.18 -17.97 16.36
N ALA A 74 -10.99 -17.44 16.11
CA ALA A 74 -9.98 -17.23 17.15
C ALA A 74 -10.41 -16.19 18.19
N GLY A 75 -11.05 -15.10 17.75
CA GLY A 75 -11.53 -14.03 18.63
C GLY A 75 -12.68 -14.45 19.56
N ALA A 76 -13.39 -15.53 19.24
CA ALA A 76 -14.44 -16.10 20.08
C ALA A 76 -13.89 -16.99 21.22
N LEU A 77 -12.59 -17.30 21.23
CA LEU A 77 -11.96 -18.20 22.19
C LEU A 77 -11.21 -17.43 23.29
N PRO A 78 -10.96 -18.05 24.46
CA PRO A 78 -10.06 -17.51 25.47
C PRO A 78 -8.67 -17.22 24.89
N ALA A 79 -8.03 -16.12 25.30
CA ALA A 79 -6.83 -15.57 24.64
C ALA A 79 -5.74 -16.60 24.29
N GLY A 80 -5.40 -17.52 25.21
CA GLY A 80 -4.39 -18.56 24.95
C GLY A 80 -4.82 -19.59 23.88
N GLN A 81 -6.10 -19.98 23.87
CA GLN A 81 -6.67 -20.87 22.86
C GLN A 81 -6.86 -20.14 21.52
N GLY A 82 -7.35 -18.89 21.56
CA GLY A 82 -7.51 -18.03 20.40
C GLY A 82 -6.21 -17.78 19.66
N ARG A 83 -5.10 -17.55 20.39
CA ARG A 83 -3.76 -17.41 19.81
C ARG A 83 -3.37 -18.62 18.96
N TRP A 84 -3.48 -19.84 19.51
CA TRP A 84 -3.07 -21.05 18.80
C TRP A 84 -4.02 -21.41 17.66
N SER A 85 -5.33 -21.28 17.88
CA SER A 85 -6.34 -21.45 16.84
C SER A 85 -6.12 -20.50 15.65
N LEU A 86 -5.73 -19.25 15.91
CA LEU A 86 -5.36 -18.29 14.88
C LEU A 86 -4.09 -18.71 14.14
N LEU A 87 -3.01 -19.06 14.83
CA LEU A 87 -1.73 -19.40 14.18
C LEU A 87 -1.83 -20.66 13.31
N GLU A 88 -2.53 -21.69 13.80
CA GLU A 88 -2.79 -22.91 13.03
C GLU A 88 -3.68 -22.62 11.82
N GLY A 89 -4.83 -21.96 12.04
CA GLY A 89 -5.74 -21.62 10.95
C GLY A 89 -5.15 -20.65 9.93
N TRP A 90 -4.32 -19.70 10.36
CA TRP A 90 -3.62 -18.77 9.47
C TRP A 90 -2.64 -19.52 8.58
N THR A 91 -1.84 -20.42 9.16
CA THR A 91 -0.92 -21.29 8.43
C THR A 91 -1.66 -22.12 7.39
N ASP A 92 -2.78 -22.74 7.78
CA ASP A 92 -3.61 -23.56 6.90
C ASP A 92 -4.17 -22.74 5.72
N VAL A 93 -4.63 -21.51 5.97
CA VAL A 93 -5.12 -20.61 4.92
C VAL A 93 -4.00 -20.18 3.99
N MET A 94 -2.81 -19.84 4.51
CA MET A 94 -1.69 -19.46 3.67
C MET A 94 -1.30 -20.61 2.73
N LEU A 95 -1.20 -21.84 3.24
CA LEU A 95 -0.88 -23.03 2.44
C LEU A 95 -1.99 -23.33 1.41
N ALA A 96 -3.26 -23.31 1.81
CA ALA A 96 -4.39 -23.59 0.92
C ALA A 96 -4.49 -22.62 -0.26
N HIS A 97 -3.94 -21.40 -0.13
CA HIS A 97 -3.94 -20.37 -1.15
C HIS A 97 -2.57 -20.13 -1.78
N ARG A 98 -1.57 -20.98 -1.53
CA ARG A 98 -0.17 -20.82 -1.97
C ARG A 98 -0.01 -20.45 -3.44
N ASP A 99 -0.66 -21.18 -4.34
CA ASP A 99 -0.59 -20.93 -5.79
C ASP A 99 -1.11 -19.54 -6.17
N SER A 100 -2.21 -19.13 -5.53
CA SER A 100 -2.83 -17.82 -5.78
C SER A 100 -1.99 -16.70 -5.16
N LEU A 101 -1.38 -16.95 -4.00
CA LEU A 101 -0.50 -16.01 -3.32
C LEU A 101 0.80 -15.76 -4.08
N GLY A 102 1.40 -16.78 -4.72
CA GLY A 102 2.58 -16.58 -5.56
C GLY A 102 2.30 -15.65 -6.75
N MET A 103 1.17 -15.86 -7.43
CA MET A 103 0.67 -14.95 -8.49
C MET A 103 0.39 -13.55 -7.94
N LEU A 104 -0.25 -13.45 -6.77
CA LEU A 104 -0.56 -12.18 -6.14
C LEU A 104 0.70 -11.45 -5.68
N TYR A 105 1.69 -12.10 -5.07
CA TYR A 105 2.85 -11.45 -4.44
C TYR A 105 3.66 -10.57 -5.42
N HIS A 106 3.84 -11.02 -6.65
CA HIS A 106 4.51 -10.24 -7.69
C HIS A 106 3.73 -8.98 -8.12
N ASP A 107 2.42 -8.94 -7.86
CA ASP A 107 1.50 -7.93 -8.37
C ASP A 107 0.71 -7.19 -7.25
N LEU A 108 0.74 -7.66 -6.00
CA LEU A 108 -0.03 -7.14 -4.84
C LEU A 108 0.59 -5.83 -4.34
N ALA A 109 1.90 -5.66 -4.49
CA ALA A 109 2.56 -4.37 -4.31
C ALA A 109 2.05 -3.30 -5.31
N LEU A 110 1.38 -3.73 -6.39
CA LEU A 110 0.78 -2.87 -7.42
C LEU A 110 -0.76 -2.84 -7.34
N VAL A 111 -1.37 -3.55 -6.39
CA VAL A 111 -2.82 -3.48 -6.20
C VAL A 111 -3.16 -2.10 -5.66
N ASP A 112 -4.06 -1.44 -6.38
CA ASP A 112 -4.73 -0.21 -5.97
C ASP A 112 -5.08 -0.27 -4.48
N ARG A 113 -5.03 0.86 -3.75
CA ARG A 113 -5.40 0.96 -2.32
C ARG A 113 -6.92 0.77 -2.11
N GLY A 114 -7.54 -0.13 -2.86
CA GLY A 114 -8.95 -0.49 -2.86
C GLY A 114 -9.34 -1.40 -1.70
N THR A 115 -10.53 -1.98 -1.82
CA THR A 115 -11.24 -2.65 -0.72
C THR A 115 -10.49 -3.82 -0.09
N ASN A 116 -9.85 -4.68 -0.89
CA ASN A 116 -9.11 -5.83 -0.36
C ASN A 116 -7.84 -5.43 0.37
N TYR A 117 -7.14 -4.38 -0.07
CA TYR A 117 -5.98 -3.85 0.68
C TYR A 117 -6.42 -3.40 2.08
N GLN A 118 -7.51 -2.62 2.18
CA GLN A 118 -8.04 -2.16 3.46
C GLN A 118 -8.47 -3.31 4.37
N ARG A 119 -9.10 -4.35 3.80
CA ARG A 119 -9.46 -5.58 4.54
C ARG A 119 -8.22 -6.33 5.03
N LEU A 120 -7.23 -6.54 4.17
CA LEU A 120 -5.98 -7.21 4.54
C LEU A 120 -5.22 -6.47 5.63
N MET A 121 -5.18 -5.13 5.60
CA MET A 121 -4.58 -4.34 6.68
C MET A 121 -5.32 -4.54 8.00
N ARG A 122 -6.66 -4.52 7.99
CA ARG A 122 -7.47 -4.76 9.18
C ARG A 122 -7.27 -6.18 9.73
N ILE A 123 -7.23 -7.17 8.84
CA ILE A 123 -6.96 -8.57 9.16
C ILE A 123 -5.59 -8.69 9.84
N ALA A 124 -4.54 -8.12 9.23
CA ALA A 124 -3.19 -8.15 9.78
C ALA A 124 -3.11 -7.49 11.17
N MET A 125 -3.71 -6.31 11.34
CA MET A 125 -3.74 -5.63 12.64
C MET A 125 -4.45 -6.47 13.71
N ARG A 126 -5.64 -6.99 13.41
CA ARG A 126 -6.42 -7.80 14.34
C ARG A 126 -5.74 -9.13 14.67
N ALA A 127 -5.08 -9.75 13.69
CA ALA A 127 -4.27 -10.95 13.91
C ALA A 127 -3.15 -10.68 14.92
N ASN A 128 -2.41 -9.57 14.74
CA ASN A 128 -1.34 -9.18 15.65
C ASN A 128 -1.84 -8.95 17.07
N GLU A 129 -3.01 -8.32 17.24
CA GLU A 129 -3.64 -8.12 18.54
C GLU A 129 -3.99 -9.45 19.23
N ILE A 130 -4.63 -10.38 18.52
CA ILE A 130 -5.00 -11.69 19.06
C ILE A 130 -3.75 -12.48 19.46
N VAL A 131 -2.71 -12.51 18.61
CA VAL A 131 -1.48 -13.24 18.91
C VAL A 131 -0.74 -12.60 20.09
N ALA A 132 -0.66 -11.26 20.16
CA ALA A 132 -0.02 -10.58 21.27
C ALA A 132 -0.71 -10.87 22.61
N GLY A 133 -2.04 -11.02 22.60
CA GLY A 133 -2.84 -11.28 23.79
C GLY A 133 -3.12 -10.02 24.62
N PRO A 134 -3.78 -10.14 25.79
CA PRO A 134 -4.23 -9.00 26.57
C PRO A 134 -3.06 -8.24 27.21
N ASN A 135 -3.14 -6.91 27.21
CA ASN A 135 -2.16 -5.99 27.80
C ASN A 135 -0.69 -6.27 27.36
N PRO A 136 -0.41 -6.35 26.04
CA PRO A 136 0.89 -6.76 25.56
C PRO A 136 1.91 -5.64 25.72
N GLY A 137 3.10 -5.98 26.24
CA GLY A 137 4.27 -5.10 26.16
C GLY A 137 4.80 -4.99 24.73
N VAL A 138 5.82 -4.14 24.54
CA VAL A 138 6.46 -3.96 23.21
C VAL A 138 6.93 -5.29 22.65
N ARG A 139 7.50 -6.15 23.49
CA ARG A 139 8.04 -7.42 23.07
C ARG A 139 6.98 -8.41 22.60
N GLU A 140 5.87 -8.51 23.32
CA GLU A 140 4.77 -9.41 22.94
C GLU A 140 4.20 -9.00 21.58
N ARG A 141 4.11 -7.69 21.31
CA ARG A 141 3.71 -7.17 19.99
C ARG A 141 4.73 -7.50 18.89
N VAL A 142 6.03 -7.31 19.15
CA VAL A 142 7.08 -7.67 18.18
C VAL A 142 7.03 -9.17 17.86
N ARG A 143 6.87 -10.02 18.87
CA ARG A 143 6.75 -11.47 18.69
C ARG A 143 5.50 -11.88 17.95
N ALA A 144 4.39 -11.18 18.15
CA ALA A 144 3.17 -11.44 17.40
C ALA A 144 3.38 -11.20 15.89
N VAL A 145 4.04 -10.09 15.53
CA VAL A 145 4.39 -9.80 14.14
C VAL A 145 5.30 -10.88 13.57
N GLN A 146 6.34 -11.27 14.33
CA GLN A 146 7.27 -12.31 13.92
C GLN A 146 6.58 -13.67 13.75
N ALA A 147 5.70 -14.06 14.67
CA ALA A 147 4.96 -15.32 14.59
C ALA A 147 4.06 -15.37 13.35
N LEU A 148 3.34 -14.29 13.04
CA LEU A 148 2.52 -14.22 11.82
C LEU A 148 3.36 -14.24 10.55
N ALA A 149 4.51 -13.58 10.53
CA ALA A 149 5.46 -13.66 9.42
C ALA A 149 5.97 -15.09 9.22
N MET A 150 6.29 -15.81 10.31
CA MET A 150 6.66 -17.24 10.25
C MET A 150 5.53 -18.12 9.73
N CYS A 151 4.26 -17.72 9.92
CA CYS A 151 3.10 -18.41 9.36
C CYS A 151 2.79 -18.04 7.90
N GLY A 152 3.51 -17.10 7.28
CA GLY A 152 3.18 -16.58 5.94
C GLY A 152 4.33 -16.57 4.95
N ASP A 153 5.46 -15.96 5.30
CA ASP A 153 6.59 -15.75 4.39
C ASP A 153 7.16 -17.07 3.82
N PRO A 154 7.32 -18.16 4.59
CA PRO A 154 7.82 -19.42 4.05
C PRO A 154 6.97 -19.97 2.91
N VAL A 155 5.64 -19.75 2.93
CA VAL A 155 4.73 -20.17 1.86
C VAL A 155 5.06 -19.46 0.54
N LEU A 156 5.50 -18.20 0.61
CA LEU A 156 5.84 -17.35 -0.53
C LEU A 156 7.25 -17.62 -1.08
N PHE A 157 8.21 -17.93 -0.21
CA PHE A 157 9.62 -18.02 -0.59
C PHE A 157 10.12 -19.45 -0.80
N LEU A 158 9.50 -20.45 -0.18
CA LEU A 158 9.94 -21.85 -0.22
C LEU A 158 8.96 -22.72 -1.00
N THR A 159 8.55 -22.27 -2.19
CA THR A 159 7.50 -22.89 -3.01
C THR A 159 7.76 -24.35 -3.41
N GLU A 160 9.03 -24.76 -3.40
CA GLU A 160 9.51 -26.11 -3.71
C GLU A 160 9.28 -27.12 -2.58
N VAL A 161 9.09 -26.64 -1.34
CA VAL A 161 8.92 -27.51 -0.17
C VAL A 161 7.47 -28.04 -0.13
N PRO A 162 7.26 -29.35 0.12
CA PRO A 162 5.91 -29.91 0.31
C PRO A 162 5.14 -29.20 1.42
N GLU A 163 3.84 -28.98 1.21
CA GLU A 163 2.99 -28.21 2.15
C GLU A 163 2.95 -28.82 3.56
N HIS A 164 2.94 -30.14 3.66
CA HIS A 164 2.93 -30.85 4.95
C HIS A 164 4.18 -30.53 5.78
N ASP A 165 5.36 -30.69 5.18
CA ASP A 165 6.64 -30.45 5.86
C ASP A 165 6.78 -28.97 6.23
N LEU A 166 6.39 -28.09 5.30
CA LEU A 166 6.42 -26.65 5.52
C LEU A 166 5.50 -26.25 6.70
N ARG A 167 4.30 -26.81 6.78
CA ARG A 167 3.36 -26.58 7.89
C ARG A 167 3.95 -26.96 9.24
N GLU A 168 4.55 -28.15 9.32
CA GLU A 168 5.14 -28.66 10.57
C GLU A 168 6.29 -27.76 11.05
N ASP A 169 7.21 -27.40 10.15
CA ASP A 169 8.37 -26.56 10.47
C ASP A 169 7.97 -25.13 10.85
N MET A 170 6.99 -24.54 10.14
CA MET A 170 6.46 -23.21 10.48
C MET A 170 5.88 -23.18 11.89
N LEU A 171 5.04 -24.16 12.24
CA LEU A 171 4.41 -24.21 13.56
C LEU A 171 5.40 -24.57 14.67
N ASP A 172 6.43 -25.39 14.40
CA ASP A 172 7.52 -25.61 15.36
C ASP A 172 8.30 -24.32 15.64
N GLY A 173 8.67 -23.57 14.60
CA GLY A 173 9.35 -22.29 14.74
C GLY A 173 8.53 -21.28 15.57
N VAL A 174 7.23 -21.19 15.32
CA VAL A 174 6.32 -20.34 16.10
C VAL A 174 6.25 -20.77 17.57
N ARG A 175 6.20 -22.08 17.86
CA ARG A 175 6.25 -22.60 19.23
C ARG A 175 7.52 -22.18 19.94
N ARG A 176 8.69 -22.29 19.31
CA ARG A 176 9.96 -21.87 19.90
C ARG A 176 10.00 -20.38 20.19
N LEU A 177 9.58 -19.56 19.23
CA LEU A 177 9.54 -18.10 19.37
C LEU A 177 8.67 -17.64 20.56
N LEU A 178 7.53 -18.32 20.76
CA LEU A 178 6.56 -17.98 21.80
C LEU A 178 6.82 -18.69 23.14
N ALA A 179 7.59 -19.79 23.15
CA ALA A 179 7.98 -20.52 24.35
C ALA A 179 9.02 -19.77 25.18
N ASP A 180 9.86 -18.95 24.55
CA ASP A 180 10.83 -18.12 25.25
C ASP A 180 10.09 -17.11 26.16
N GLY A 181 9.97 -17.41 27.45
CA GLY A 181 9.59 -16.44 28.47
C GLY A 181 10.53 -15.23 28.47
N PRO A 182 10.30 -14.20 29.31
CA PRO A 182 11.19 -13.07 29.29
C PRO A 182 12.66 -13.45 29.53
N PRO A 183 13.71 -12.79 28.95
CA PRO A 183 14.99 -12.89 29.60
C PRO A 183 14.76 -12.22 30.95
N ALA A 184 14.51 -13.03 31.97
CA ALA A 184 14.88 -12.66 33.31
C ALA A 184 16.32 -12.12 33.20
N GLU A 185 16.61 -11.00 33.87
CA GLU A 185 17.96 -10.40 33.98
C GLU A 185 18.41 -9.30 32.99
N ARG A 186 17.52 -8.51 32.38
CA ARG A 186 17.96 -7.17 31.88
C ARG A 186 17.30 -5.96 32.54
N ALA A 187 16.31 -6.15 33.41
CA ALA A 187 15.70 -5.06 34.18
C ALA A 187 16.55 -4.65 35.41
N THR A 188 17.41 -5.53 35.94
CA THR A 188 18.20 -5.24 37.15
C THR A 188 19.51 -4.50 36.88
N ALA A 189 20.02 -4.52 35.63
CA ALA A 189 21.32 -3.91 35.30
C ALA A 189 21.25 -2.42 34.93
N ALA A 190 20.06 -1.82 34.82
CA ALA A 190 19.87 -0.41 34.49
C ALA A 190 19.74 0.50 35.72
N VAL A 191 19.33 -0.05 36.88
CA VAL A 191 19.20 0.74 38.13
C VAL A 191 20.56 0.91 38.83
N THR A 192 21.47 -0.07 38.71
CA THR A 192 22.76 -0.02 39.40
C THR A 192 23.79 0.90 38.72
N ARG A 193 23.61 1.27 37.44
CA ARG A 193 24.57 2.15 36.72
C ARG A 193 24.35 3.64 36.95
N THR A 194 23.21 4.05 37.51
CA THR A 194 22.95 5.47 37.84
C THR A 194 23.48 5.84 39.23
N ALA A 195 23.77 4.87 40.09
CA ALA A 195 24.21 5.12 41.47
C ALA A 195 25.72 5.36 41.64
N THR A 196 26.56 5.15 40.61
CA THR A 196 28.02 5.32 40.72
C THR A 196 28.54 6.64 40.14
N ARG A 197 27.66 7.57 39.73
CA ARG A 197 28.06 8.87 39.17
C ARG A 197 27.60 10.08 39.99
N THR A 198 27.54 9.91 41.31
CA THR A 198 27.29 10.97 42.30
C THR A 198 28.25 10.81 43.48
N ALA A 199 29.54 11.11 43.28
CA ALA A 199 30.46 11.48 44.35
C ALA A 199 31.80 11.99 43.77
N THR A 200 31.98 13.33 43.79
CA THR A 200 33.19 14.18 43.75
C THR A 200 32.81 15.45 42.95
N GLY A 201 32.37 16.57 43.55
CA GLY A 201 33.13 17.47 44.43
C GLY A 201 33.92 18.48 43.57
N THR A 202 33.28 19.53 43.03
CA THR A 202 33.29 20.95 43.48
C THR A 202 34.65 21.65 43.43
N THR A 203 34.78 22.69 42.59
CA THR A 203 35.39 24.00 42.93
C THR A 203 34.84 25.12 42.04
N ASP A 204 34.45 26.22 42.69
CA ASP A 204 34.11 27.55 42.17
C ASP A 204 35.27 28.25 41.42
N GLY A 205 34.94 29.27 40.62
CA GLY A 205 35.90 30.34 40.29
C GLY A 205 35.59 31.20 39.06
N ALA A 206 35.23 32.45 39.32
CA ALA A 206 34.93 33.61 38.46
C ALA A 206 35.88 34.00 37.29
N ALA A 207 35.33 34.90 36.46
CA ALA A 207 35.95 36.08 35.79
C ALA A 207 36.35 36.02 34.30
N ASP A 208 35.68 36.89 33.53
CA ASP A 208 36.14 37.92 32.58
C ASP A 208 37.52 37.81 31.90
N ASP A 209 37.52 37.98 30.56
CA ASP A 209 38.41 38.87 29.77
C ASP A 209 38.53 38.43 28.28
N GLY A 210 38.12 39.35 27.39
CA GLY A 210 39.01 39.95 26.37
C GLY A 210 39.66 39.14 25.24
N ASP A 211 39.16 39.42 24.02
CA ASP A 211 39.89 39.81 22.79
C ASP A 211 40.69 38.79 21.94
N GLY A 212 40.63 38.98 20.62
CA GLY A 212 41.75 38.66 19.72
C GLY A 212 41.49 38.04 18.34
N GLY A 213 40.76 38.73 17.44
CA GLY A 213 40.94 38.82 15.96
C GLY A 213 41.10 37.56 15.07
N ALA A 214 41.07 37.59 13.74
CA ALA A 214 40.65 38.52 12.70
C ALA A 214 40.85 37.76 11.36
N ALA A 215 39.95 37.91 10.39
CA ALA A 215 40.27 37.96 8.95
C ALA A 215 39.00 38.26 8.16
N ASP A 216 39.06 39.41 7.49
CA ASP A 216 38.07 40.04 6.62
C ASP A 216 38.46 39.82 5.14
N ASP A 217 37.58 40.30 4.27
CA ASP A 217 37.81 40.93 2.97
C ASP A 217 37.23 40.22 1.74
N GLY A 218 36.32 40.95 1.06
CA GLY A 218 35.96 40.69 -0.32
C GLY A 218 34.73 41.42 -0.89
N ASP A 219 34.59 42.72 -0.64
CA ASP A 219 33.56 43.61 -1.18
C ASP A 219 33.68 43.91 -2.69
N ALA A 220 32.58 44.32 -3.33
CA ALA A 220 32.46 45.58 -4.10
C ALA A 220 31.48 45.53 -5.31
N ALA A 221 30.71 46.62 -5.37
CA ALA A 221 29.51 46.88 -6.17
C ALA A 221 29.74 47.58 -7.53
N GLY A 222 28.65 47.77 -8.30
CA GLY A 222 28.61 48.68 -9.45
C GLY A 222 27.18 48.95 -9.97
N THR A 223 26.82 50.23 -10.07
CA THR A 223 25.48 50.83 -10.25
C THR A 223 25.17 51.35 -11.68
N GLY A 224 23.94 51.12 -12.15
CA GLY A 224 23.05 51.99 -13.00
C GLY A 224 23.42 52.33 -14.47
N PRO A 225 22.58 53.07 -15.24
CA PRO A 225 21.10 53.13 -15.28
C PRO A 225 20.51 53.17 -16.74
N ASP A 226 19.18 53.36 -16.83
CA ASP A 226 18.40 54.08 -17.87
C ASP A 226 17.54 53.36 -18.97
N LYS A 227 16.35 53.95 -19.18
CA LYS A 227 15.19 53.60 -20.05
C LYS A 227 15.35 54.24 -21.47
N PRO A 228 14.58 53.90 -22.55
CA PRO A 228 13.15 54.22 -22.70
C PRO A 228 12.33 53.30 -23.66
N SER A 229 11.19 53.80 -24.16
CA SER A 229 9.90 53.12 -24.34
C SER A 229 9.16 53.45 -25.68
N VAL A 230 8.29 52.53 -26.16
CA VAL A 230 6.98 52.73 -26.94
C VAL A 230 7.09 53.02 -28.47
N PRO A 231 6.07 52.83 -29.40
CA PRO A 231 4.62 52.43 -29.33
C PRO A 231 4.01 51.41 -30.36
N ALA A 232 2.76 50.98 -30.06
CA ALA A 232 1.46 50.84 -30.84
C ALA A 232 1.44 50.59 -32.38
N ALA A 233 0.42 50.01 -33.06
CA ALA A 233 -1.03 49.84 -32.85
C ALA A 233 -1.65 48.88 -33.93
N VAL A 234 -2.97 48.66 -33.82
CA VAL A 234 -4.02 48.46 -34.86
C VAL A 234 -4.82 47.12 -34.81
N ASP A 235 -6.09 47.26 -34.39
CA ASP A 235 -7.23 46.36 -34.65
C ASP A 235 -7.91 46.79 -35.98
N PRO A 236 -8.48 45.86 -36.76
CA PRO A 236 -9.92 45.98 -36.99
C PRO A 236 -10.67 44.64 -37.03
N ARG A 237 -11.76 44.57 -36.25
CA ARG A 237 -12.89 43.61 -36.35
C ARG A 237 -13.85 44.00 -37.51
N PRO A 238 -14.97 43.27 -37.82
CA PRO A 238 -15.47 41.95 -37.36
C PRO A 238 -16.03 41.05 -38.49
N ARG A 239 -16.16 39.72 -38.30
CA ARG A 239 -17.26 38.91 -38.89
C ARG A 239 -17.69 37.73 -38.01
N GLY A 240 -18.92 37.83 -37.50
CA GLY A 240 -19.95 36.77 -37.47
C GLY A 240 -19.66 35.42 -36.83
N GLY A 241 -20.30 35.16 -35.69
CA GLY A 241 -20.59 33.81 -35.23
C GLY A 241 -20.60 33.67 -33.70
N ARG A 242 -21.77 33.81 -33.07
CA ARG A 242 -21.97 33.43 -31.66
C ARG A 242 -21.70 31.92 -31.50
N ARG A 243 -20.47 31.54 -31.17
CA ARG A 243 -20.15 30.22 -30.61
C ARG A 243 -20.43 30.27 -29.11
N ARG A 244 -21.32 29.38 -28.65
CA ARG A 244 -21.51 29.07 -27.23
C ARG A 244 -20.14 28.73 -26.62
N PRO A 245 -19.78 29.22 -25.41
CA PRO A 245 -18.47 28.93 -24.85
C PRO A 245 -18.35 27.42 -24.65
N GLY A 246 -17.48 26.78 -25.44
CA GLY A 246 -17.16 25.38 -25.27
C GLY A 246 -16.48 25.19 -23.92
N ARG A 247 -16.97 24.21 -23.16
CA ARG A 247 -16.39 23.71 -21.91
C ARG A 247 -14.85 23.63 -22.03
N PRO A 248 -14.06 24.22 -21.11
CA PRO A 248 -12.60 24.30 -21.25
C PRO A 248 -11.97 22.93 -21.46
N ARG A 249 -11.00 22.86 -22.39
CA ARG A 249 -10.40 21.60 -22.89
C ARG A 249 -9.31 21.01 -21.99
N SER A 250 -8.84 21.75 -21.00
CA SER A 250 -7.78 21.32 -20.08
C SER A 250 -7.93 22.01 -18.72
N MET A 251 -7.45 21.33 -17.68
CA MET A 251 -7.36 21.91 -16.34
C MET A 251 -6.13 22.83 -16.26
N SER A 252 -6.23 23.96 -15.57
CA SER A 252 -5.06 24.76 -15.21
C SER A 252 -4.18 24.03 -14.18
N PRO A 253 -2.90 24.41 -14.03
CA PRO A 253 -2.02 23.82 -13.00
C PRO A 253 -2.61 23.87 -11.58
N ASP A 254 -3.30 24.97 -11.25
CA ASP A 254 -3.96 25.14 -9.96
C ASP A 254 -5.17 24.21 -9.81
N GLN A 255 -5.95 24.01 -10.88
CA GLN A 255 -7.08 23.08 -10.90
C GLN A 255 -6.61 21.62 -10.78
N VAL A 256 -5.49 21.26 -11.42
CA VAL A 256 -4.89 19.93 -11.28
C VAL A 256 -4.46 19.68 -9.83
N SER A 257 -3.80 20.67 -9.21
CA SER A 257 -3.37 20.58 -7.82
C SER A 257 -4.56 20.49 -6.85
N ALA A 258 -5.63 21.24 -7.09
CA ALA A 258 -6.87 21.16 -6.31
C ALA A 258 -7.57 19.79 -6.48
N ALA A 259 -7.72 19.30 -7.71
CA ALA A 259 -8.31 18.00 -7.99
C ALA A 259 -7.53 16.84 -7.37
N ARG A 260 -6.20 16.89 -7.37
CA ARG A 260 -5.35 15.89 -6.69
C ARG A 260 -5.60 15.88 -5.19
N ARG A 261 -5.68 17.05 -4.55
CA ARG A 261 -6.01 17.14 -3.11
C ARG A 261 -7.40 16.59 -2.80
N MET A 262 -8.41 16.93 -3.59
CA MET A 262 -9.78 16.44 -3.42
C MET A 262 -9.86 14.92 -3.59
N HIS A 263 -9.14 14.36 -4.57
CA HIS A 263 -9.10 12.93 -4.82
C HIS A 263 -8.37 12.16 -3.71
N LEU A 264 -7.20 12.66 -3.27
CA LEU A 264 -6.39 12.04 -2.20
C LEU A 264 -7.06 12.11 -0.83
N ALA A 265 -7.83 13.18 -0.57
CA ALA A 265 -8.60 13.30 0.67
C ALA A 265 -9.80 12.35 0.73
N GLY A 266 -10.18 11.70 -0.39
CA GLY A 266 -11.32 10.79 -0.47
C GLY A 266 -12.68 11.46 -0.30
N THR A 267 -12.75 12.80 -0.33
CA THR A 267 -13.96 13.58 -0.08
C THR A 267 -14.83 13.73 -1.32
N HIS A 268 -14.27 13.56 -2.52
CA HIS A 268 -14.97 13.72 -3.79
C HIS A 268 -14.62 12.59 -4.78
N SER A 269 -15.62 12.04 -5.43
CA SER A 269 -15.47 11.13 -6.56
C SER A 269 -14.93 11.86 -7.80
N ALA A 270 -14.32 11.12 -8.73
CA ALA A 270 -13.83 11.69 -9.99
C ALA A 270 -14.93 12.37 -10.84
N ASN A 271 -16.20 11.98 -10.65
CA ASN A 271 -17.35 12.60 -11.30
C ASN A 271 -17.68 13.97 -10.68
N GLU A 272 -17.61 14.08 -9.35
CA GLU A 272 -17.84 15.34 -8.62
C GLU A 272 -16.72 16.34 -8.93
N ILE A 273 -15.47 15.89 -8.95
CA ILE A 273 -14.31 16.70 -9.35
C ILE A 273 -14.46 17.20 -10.80
N ALA A 274 -14.91 16.33 -11.72
CA ALA A 274 -15.14 16.71 -13.12
C ALA A 274 -16.30 17.72 -13.28
N ALA A 275 -17.33 17.61 -12.45
CA ALA A 275 -18.44 18.56 -12.41
C ALA A 275 -17.98 19.92 -11.86
N GLU A 276 -17.23 19.91 -10.76
CA GLU A 276 -16.72 21.10 -10.09
C GLU A 276 -15.79 21.94 -10.98
N PHE A 277 -14.84 21.28 -11.65
CA PHE A 277 -13.93 21.99 -12.57
C PHE A 277 -14.50 22.17 -13.97
N GLY A 278 -15.73 21.73 -14.22
CA GLY A 278 -16.33 21.85 -15.54
C GLY A 278 -15.51 21.16 -16.61
N VAL A 279 -14.93 19.98 -16.36
CA VAL A 279 -14.15 19.18 -17.33
C VAL A 279 -14.72 17.77 -17.52
N SER A 280 -14.21 17.01 -18.48
CA SER A 280 -14.62 15.61 -18.64
C SER A 280 -13.98 14.72 -17.58
N ARG A 281 -14.63 13.60 -17.23
CA ARG A 281 -14.05 12.57 -16.35
C ARG A 281 -12.69 12.09 -16.89
N ALA A 282 -12.56 11.89 -18.20
CA ALA A 282 -11.31 11.47 -18.84
C ALA A 282 -10.17 12.52 -18.68
N THR A 283 -10.51 13.81 -18.60
CA THR A 283 -9.55 14.88 -18.34
C THR A 283 -9.00 14.79 -16.92
N VAL A 284 -9.85 14.49 -15.93
CA VAL A 284 -9.44 14.34 -14.53
C VAL A 284 -8.46 13.17 -14.37
N TYR A 285 -8.79 11.98 -14.87
CA TYR A 285 -7.91 10.81 -14.75
C TYR A 285 -6.52 11.02 -15.38
N ARG A 286 -6.45 11.68 -16.54
CA ARG A 286 -5.17 11.98 -17.21
C ARG A 286 -4.22 12.79 -16.32
N HIS A 287 -4.76 13.70 -15.50
CA HIS A 287 -3.96 14.54 -14.61
C HIS A 287 -3.73 13.93 -13.22
N LEU A 288 -4.53 12.95 -12.80
CA LEU A 288 -4.30 12.17 -11.59
C LEU A 288 -3.20 11.10 -11.79
N GLU A 289 -3.09 10.53 -12.99
CA GLU A 289 -2.12 9.48 -13.33
C GLU A 289 -0.73 10.01 -13.76
N SER A 290 -0.60 11.31 -14.05
CA SER A 290 0.67 11.92 -14.46
C SER A 290 1.59 12.12 -13.25
N ASN A 291 2.47 11.16 -12.99
CA ASN A 291 3.48 11.22 -11.93
C ASN A 291 4.65 12.12 -12.38
N PRO A 292 4.94 13.26 -11.73
CA PRO A 292 6.05 14.14 -12.13
C PRO A 292 7.44 13.54 -11.85
N ASP A 293 7.54 12.44 -11.13
CA ASP A 293 8.83 11.88 -10.65
C ASP A 293 9.52 10.90 -11.62
N ILE A 294 9.11 10.81 -12.89
CA ILE A 294 9.71 9.88 -13.88
C ILE A 294 10.65 10.59 -14.89
N GLU A 295 10.73 11.93 -14.92
CA GLU A 295 11.57 12.65 -15.91
C GLU A 295 13.00 12.99 -15.47
N THR A 296 13.48 12.55 -14.29
CA THR A 296 14.84 12.91 -13.80
C THR A 296 15.85 11.75 -13.74
N ILE A 297 15.71 10.73 -14.60
CA ILE A 297 16.78 9.75 -14.83
C ILE A 297 17.01 9.62 -16.33
N SER A 298 17.64 10.63 -16.91
CA SER A 298 18.37 10.49 -18.16
C SER A 298 19.42 11.60 -18.26
N THR A 299 20.56 11.42 -17.60
CA THR A 299 21.88 11.88 -18.05
C THR A 299 22.95 11.02 -17.41
#